data_AF-A0A4R1N117-F1
#
_entry.id   AF-A0A4R1N117-F1
#
_cell.length_a   1.000
_cell.length_b   1.000
_cell.length_c   1.000
_cell.angle_alpha   90.00
_cell.angle_beta   90.00
_cell.angle_gamma   90.00
#
_symmetry.space_group_name_H-M   'P 1'
#
loop_
_entity.id
_entity.type
_entity.pdbx_description
1 polymer ?
#
loop_
_entity_poly.entity_id
_entity_poly.type
_entity_poly.pdbx_seq_one_letter_code
_entity_poly.pdbx_strand_id
1 'polypeptide(L)'
;MEDKKKIVLKKLTDNINLLIGVVIGLILVQFDMFTSVINGVTLFQFILLLIIIPMLYFFHNIIHELGHLIVGLLQSFQFYSFRIGPLIWEKNNDTVVLRKQKQITLNVSTLMFPKANHHIERKQVLYYAGGIVSNLIIGIVFLGLYYVLSLENAYLLKGFLATGWIIGLFLFLSNLVPYKSEGFVSDGSNIVSLIRKSPKDIAEIKALYASAKISAGIPVKQMDAYILEEDSDLGDNEILGIIMNLYRYYHYVEKKNYTKAQKYIQLVENNIEFAPDTIKNQCYFEVLYAYSFFNLDKDKAKATYDRIENKLYQTHSITKFRVQMAYELYINEDLEMALTIGKKGLELKDEEMVKGEAIFSSNEINKMIKEIKKMSRSNKRKKQVK
;
A
#
# COMPACT_ATOMS: atom_id res chain seq x y z
N MET A 1 3.90 -27.03 -18.82
CA MET A 1 3.40 -25.72 -18.33
C MET A 1 2.08 -25.85 -17.56
N GLU A 2 1.23 -26.82 -17.92
CA GLU A 2 0.00 -27.18 -17.17
C GLU A 2 0.26 -27.72 -15.75
N ASP A 3 1.32 -28.49 -15.52
CA ASP A 3 1.58 -29.08 -14.19
C ASP A 3 1.96 -28.06 -13.12
N LYS A 4 2.69 -27.00 -13.49
CA LYS A 4 2.98 -25.88 -12.56
C LYS A 4 1.71 -25.08 -12.24
N LYS A 5 0.80 -24.91 -13.22
CA LYS A 5 -0.49 -24.22 -13.04
C LYS A 5 -1.42 -25.03 -12.12
N LYS A 6 -1.43 -26.37 -12.24
CA LYS A 6 -2.16 -27.27 -11.32
C LYS A 6 -1.57 -27.28 -9.90
N ILE A 7 -0.25 -27.24 -9.73
CA ILE A 7 0.38 -27.18 -8.39
C ILE A 7 0.11 -25.84 -7.69
N VAL A 8 0.10 -24.73 -8.44
CA VAL A 8 -0.25 -23.40 -7.91
C VAL A 8 -1.74 -23.33 -7.58
N LEU A 9 -2.63 -23.83 -8.45
CA LEU A 9 -4.06 -23.95 -8.13
C LEU A 9 -4.31 -24.84 -6.91
N LYS A 10 -3.56 -25.94 -6.76
CA LYS A 10 -3.63 -26.86 -5.62
C LYS A 10 -3.22 -26.16 -4.32
N LYS A 11 -2.10 -25.41 -4.30
CA LYS A 11 -1.69 -24.61 -3.13
C LYS A 11 -2.64 -23.45 -2.81
N LEU A 12 -3.28 -22.84 -3.81
CA LEU A 12 -4.31 -21.80 -3.62
C LEU A 12 -5.62 -22.38 -3.08
N THR A 13 -6.03 -23.57 -3.56
CA THR A 13 -7.21 -24.29 -3.05
C THR A 13 -6.97 -24.88 -1.66
N ASP A 14 -5.75 -25.30 -1.33
CA ASP A 14 -5.40 -25.81 0.01
C ASP A 14 -5.59 -24.73 1.10
N ASN A 15 -5.27 -23.46 0.80
CA ASN A 15 -5.44 -22.36 1.76
C ASN A 15 -6.90 -21.89 1.91
N ILE A 16 -7.68 -21.86 0.82
CA ILE A 16 -9.11 -21.49 0.92
C ILE A 16 -9.92 -22.61 1.59
N ASN A 17 -9.58 -23.88 1.31
CA ASN A 17 -10.19 -25.03 1.97
C ASN A 17 -9.85 -25.08 3.45
N LEU A 18 -8.64 -24.64 3.84
CA LEU A 18 -8.26 -24.49 5.25
C LEU A 18 -9.08 -23.39 5.93
N LEU A 19 -9.25 -22.23 5.28
CA LEU A 19 -10.08 -21.13 5.82
C LEU A 19 -11.55 -21.56 5.94
N ILE A 20 -12.10 -22.23 4.93
CA ILE A 20 -13.45 -22.80 4.93
C ILE A 20 -13.59 -23.85 6.04
N GLY A 21 -12.60 -24.73 6.19
CA GLY A 21 -12.58 -25.75 7.24
C GLY A 21 -12.54 -25.14 8.64
N VAL A 22 -11.76 -24.06 8.84
CA VAL A 22 -11.76 -23.27 10.07
C VAL A 22 -13.15 -22.68 10.33
N VAL A 23 -13.75 -22.02 9.34
CA VAL A 23 -15.10 -21.41 9.49
C VAL A 23 -16.15 -22.48 9.85
N ILE A 24 -16.15 -23.63 9.17
CA ILE A 24 -17.05 -24.75 9.47
C ILE A 24 -16.80 -25.26 10.89
N GLY A 25 -15.54 -25.46 11.29
CA GLY A 25 -15.18 -25.89 12.64
C GLY A 25 -15.65 -24.91 13.72
N LEU A 26 -15.51 -23.61 13.48
CA LEU A 26 -16.02 -22.57 14.39
C LEU A 26 -17.54 -22.61 14.53
N ILE A 27 -18.26 -22.79 13.43
CA ILE A 27 -19.72 -22.91 13.44
C ILE A 27 -20.16 -24.15 14.23
N LEU A 28 -19.48 -25.29 14.03
CA LEU A 28 -19.82 -26.54 14.72
C LEU A 28 -19.53 -26.47 16.23
N VAL A 29 -18.40 -25.90 16.63
CA VAL A 29 -18.01 -25.77 18.05
C VAL A 29 -18.90 -24.76 18.79
N GLN A 30 -19.40 -23.74 18.09
CA GLN A 30 -20.23 -22.68 18.67
C GLN A 30 -21.72 -22.86 18.40
N PHE A 31 -22.13 -24.04 17.91
CA PHE A 31 -23.50 -24.30 17.46
C PHE A 31 -24.53 -24.07 18.57
N ASP A 32 -24.25 -24.52 19.80
CA ASP A 32 -25.15 -24.33 20.95
C ASP A 32 -25.26 -22.85 21.35
N MET A 33 -24.14 -22.11 21.31
CA MET A 33 -24.13 -20.67 21.58
C MET A 33 -24.99 -19.93 20.54
N PHE A 34 -24.84 -20.28 19.26
CA PHE A 34 -25.57 -19.66 18.17
C PHE A 34 -27.07 -19.98 18.19
N THR A 35 -27.44 -21.24 18.40
CA THR A 35 -28.85 -21.68 18.48
C THR A 35 -29.55 -21.06 19.68
N SER A 36 -28.89 -20.95 20.83
CA SER A 36 -29.45 -20.29 22.03
C SER A 36 -29.77 -18.81 21.79
N VAL A 37 -28.96 -18.12 20.99
CA VAL A 37 -29.20 -16.71 20.60
C VAL A 37 -30.32 -16.63 19.59
N ILE A 38 -30.26 -17.40 18.50
CA ILE A 38 -31.25 -17.33 17.41
C ILE A 38 -32.67 -17.64 17.91
N ASN A 39 -32.82 -18.66 18.75
CA ASN A 39 -34.13 -19.05 19.26
C ASN A 39 -34.74 -18.00 20.20
N GLY A 40 -33.91 -17.12 20.77
CA GLY A 40 -34.35 -16.09 21.73
C GLY A 40 -34.51 -14.68 21.13
N VAL A 41 -34.01 -14.42 19.92
CA VAL A 41 -34.09 -13.09 19.29
C VAL A 41 -35.35 -12.91 18.46
N THR A 42 -35.93 -11.71 18.50
CA THR A 42 -36.98 -11.31 17.56
C THR A 42 -36.41 -11.02 16.17
N LEU A 43 -37.26 -10.97 15.14
CA LEU A 43 -36.84 -10.61 13.77
C LEU A 43 -36.11 -9.25 13.74
N PHE A 44 -36.60 -8.27 14.50
CA PHE A 44 -35.96 -6.95 14.60
C PHE A 44 -34.56 -7.05 15.20
N GLN A 45 -34.39 -7.80 16.29
CA GLN A 45 -33.07 -8.04 16.91
C GLN A 45 -32.13 -8.81 15.98
N PHE A 46 -32.66 -9.76 15.21
CA PHE A 46 -31.88 -10.47 14.20
C PHE A 46 -31.34 -9.52 13.12
N ILE A 47 -32.17 -8.60 12.60
CA ILE A 47 -31.73 -7.56 11.65
C ILE A 47 -30.65 -6.67 12.27
N LEU A 48 -30.80 -6.27 13.54
CA LEU A 48 -29.78 -5.51 14.25
C LEU A 48 -28.45 -6.27 14.35
N LEU A 49 -28.48 -7.58 14.63
CA LEU A 49 -27.27 -8.41 14.66
C LEU A 49 -26.57 -8.45 13.30
N LEU A 50 -27.30 -8.50 12.19
CA LEU A 50 -26.72 -8.43 10.85
C LEU A 50 -25.98 -7.11 10.60
N ILE A 51 -26.49 -6.00 11.12
CA ILE A 51 -25.85 -4.67 11.02
C ILE A 51 -24.61 -4.59 11.93
N ILE A 52 -24.64 -5.27 13.08
CA ILE A 52 -23.54 -5.31 14.05
C ILE A 52 -22.32 -6.07 13.52
N ILE A 53 -22.52 -7.14 12.73
CA ILE A 53 -21.41 -7.96 12.18
C ILE A 53 -20.33 -7.12 11.48
N PRO A 54 -20.63 -6.28 10.47
CA PRO A 54 -19.61 -5.46 9.82
C PRO A 54 -19.00 -4.41 10.76
N MET A 55 -19.74 -3.91 11.75
CA MET A 55 -19.21 -2.97 12.75
C MET A 55 -18.19 -3.65 13.67
N LEU A 56 -18.49 -4.87 14.15
CA LEU A 56 -17.57 -5.68 14.95
C LEU A 56 -16.36 -6.09 14.12
N TYR A 57 -16.54 -6.52 12.88
CA TYR A 57 -15.44 -6.83 11.97
C TYR A 57 -14.49 -5.63 11.82
N PHE A 58 -15.04 -4.43 11.58
CA PHE A 58 -14.26 -3.21 11.50
C PHE A 58 -13.56 -2.88 12.84
N PHE A 59 -14.27 -3.02 13.97
CA PHE A 59 -13.70 -2.82 15.31
C PHE A 59 -12.52 -3.75 15.60
N HIS A 60 -12.64 -5.06 15.29
CA HIS A 60 -11.55 -6.00 15.46
C HIS A 60 -10.32 -5.62 14.60
N ASN A 61 -10.52 -5.15 13.36
CA ASN A 61 -9.40 -4.67 12.55
C ASN A 61 -8.71 -3.44 13.17
N ILE A 62 -9.45 -2.55 13.85
CA ILE A 62 -8.83 -1.46 14.63
C ILE A 62 -7.97 -2.03 15.76
N ILE A 63 -8.49 -3.00 16.52
CA ILE A 63 -7.76 -3.63 17.63
C ILE A 63 -6.52 -4.40 17.14
N HIS A 64 -6.61 -5.07 15.98
CA HIS A 64 -5.50 -5.73 15.31
C HIS A 64 -4.37 -4.74 15.00
N GLU A 65 -4.69 -3.64 14.33
CA GLU A 65 -3.74 -2.60 13.96
C GLU A 65 -3.16 -1.90 15.20
N LEU A 66 -3.96 -1.71 16.26
CA LEU A 66 -3.45 -1.26 17.56
C LEU A 66 -2.46 -2.25 18.18
N GLY A 67 -2.62 -3.55 17.95
CA GLY A 67 -1.65 -4.58 18.34
C GLY A 67 -0.28 -4.35 17.70
N HIS A 68 -0.25 -4.13 16.40
CA HIS A 68 0.97 -3.74 15.69
C HIS A 68 1.59 -2.46 16.25
N LEU A 69 0.76 -1.45 16.51
CA LEU A 69 1.22 -0.18 17.07
C LEU A 69 1.89 -0.37 18.45
N ILE A 70 1.20 -1.05 19.37
CA ILE A 70 1.69 -1.27 20.74
C ILE A 70 3.00 -2.06 20.71
N VAL A 71 3.01 -3.21 20.01
CA VAL A 71 4.22 -4.04 19.95
C VAL A 71 5.34 -3.34 19.20
N GLY A 72 5.04 -2.62 18.12
CA GLY A 72 6.01 -1.80 17.40
C GLY A 72 6.68 -0.77 18.31
N LEU A 73 5.90 -0.04 19.11
CA LEU A 73 6.45 0.92 20.08
C LEU A 73 7.34 0.23 21.12
N LEU A 74 6.92 -0.91 21.66
CA LEU A 74 7.71 -1.71 22.60
C LEU A 74 9.03 -2.21 21.98
N GLN A 75 9.02 -2.54 20.69
CA GLN A 75 10.21 -2.97 19.94
C GLN A 75 11.04 -1.79 19.37
N SER A 76 10.74 -0.55 19.77
CA SER A 76 11.41 0.68 19.31
C SER A 76 11.28 0.94 17.81
N PHE A 77 10.12 0.61 17.24
CA PHE A 77 9.77 1.03 15.89
C PHE A 77 9.39 2.50 15.92
N GLN A 78 9.76 3.22 14.87
CA GLN A 78 9.30 4.56 14.60
C GLN A 78 7.90 4.51 13.99
N PHE A 79 6.99 5.20 14.65
CA PHE A 79 5.66 5.48 14.13
C PHE A 79 5.69 6.44 12.94
N TYR A 80 4.91 6.15 11.89
CA TYR A 80 4.72 7.04 10.74
C TYR A 80 3.26 7.38 10.50
N SER A 81 2.36 6.39 10.52
CA SER A 81 0.93 6.67 10.45
C SER A 81 0.07 5.57 11.04
N PHE A 82 -1.11 5.96 11.51
CA PHE A 82 -2.22 5.09 11.89
C PHE A 82 -3.47 5.59 11.17
N ARG A 83 -4.19 4.71 10.50
CA ARG A 83 -5.38 5.06 9.71
C ARG A 83 -6.58 4.29 10.22
N ILE A 84 -7.70 4.99 10.41
CA ILE A 84 -9.03 4.43 10.59
C ILE A 84 -9.95 5.09 9.56
N GLY A 85 -10.18 4.40 8.44
CA GLY A 85 -10.96 4.89 7.33
C GLY A 85 -10.44 6.24 6.80
N PRO A 86 -11.26 7.31 6.77
CA PRO A 86 -10.82 8.63 6.29
C PRO A 86 -9.92 9.38 7.27
N LEU A 87 -9.77 8.92 8.52
CA LEU A 87 -8.97 9.58 9.55
C LEU A 87 -7.56 8.99 9.57
N ILE A 88 -6.55 9.86 9.46
CA ILE A 88 -5.14 9.47 9.47
C ILE A 88 -4.40 10.30 10.52
N TRP A 89 -3.85 9.61 11.52
CA TRP A 89 -2.84 10.16 12.40
C TRP A 89 -1.49 9.93 11.75
N GLU A 90 -0.79 11.00 11.40
CA GLU A 90 0.47 10.91 10.71
C GLU A 90 1.57 11.70 11.42
N LYS A 91 2.76 11.13 11.43
CA LYS A 91 3.96 11.81 11.90
C LYS A 91 4.34 12.89 10.89
N ASN A 92 4.38 14.14 11.35
CA ASN A 92 4.89 15.30 10.61
C ASN A 92 6.04 15.89 11.43
N ASN A 93 7.28 15.61 11.01
CA ASN A 93 8.47 15.90 11.81
C ASN A 93 8.37 15.26 13.21
N ASP A 94 8.40 16.06 14.29
CA ASP A 94 8.35 15.57 15.67
C ASP A 94 6.93 15.56 16.27
N THR A 95 5.90 15.93 15.50
CA THR A 95 4.51 15.94 15.97
C THR A 95 3.65 14.94 15.21
N VAL A 96 2.54 14.52 15.83
CA VAL A 96 1.50 13.71 15.19
C VAL A 96 0.33 14.62 14.86
N VAL A 97 -0.08 14.64 13.59
CA VAL A 97 -1.16 15.48 13.09
C VAL A 97 -2.30 14.60 12.62
N LEU A 98 -3.53 14.96 12.97
CA LEU A 98 -4.72 14.33 12.44
C LEU A 98 -5.11 14.98 11.11
N ARG A 99 -5.24 14.15 10.06
CA ARG A 99 -5.78 14.55 8.77
C ARG A 99 -7.03 13.76 8.44
N LYS A 100 -7.93 14.38 7.69
CA LYS A 100 -9.11 13.74 7.12
C LYS A 100 -8.98 13.70 5.60
N GLN A 101 -9.04 12.51 5.02
CA GLN A 101 -9.11 12.36 3.57
C GLN A 101 -10.51 12.67 3.06
N LYS A 102 -10.58 13.25 1.85
CA LYS A 102 -11.85 13.53 1.15
C LYS A 102 -12.56 12.23 0.75
N GLN A 103 -11.79 11.21 0.36
CA GLN A 103 -12.33 9.91 -0.02
C GLN A 103 -12.63 9.07 1.23
N ILE A 104 -13.87 8.60 1.34
CA ILE A 104 -14.28 7.69 2.41
C ILE A 104 -13.78 6.30 2.05
N THR A 105 -12.89 5.76 2.88
CA THR A 105 -12.46 4.36 2.82
C THR A 105 -12.75 3.71 4.17
N LEU A 106 -12.89 2.38 4.21
CA LEU A 106 -13.02 1.59 5.44
C LEU A 106 -11.70 0.86 5.78
N ASN A 107 -10.58 1.37 5.27
CA ASN A 107 -9.28 0.75 5.49
C ASN A 107 -8.75 1.13 6.88
N VAL A 108 -8.26 0.14 7.62
CA VAL A 108 -7.48 0.33 8.83
C VAL A 108 -6.05 -0.09 8.51
N SER A 109 -5.05 0.69 8.93
CA SER A 109 -3.65 0.32 8.71
C SER A 109 -2.71 1.05 9.65
N THR A 110 -1.64 0.38 10.03
CA THR A 110 -0.53 0.91 10.83
C THR A 110 0.76 0.86 10.04
N LEU A 111 1.50 1.96 10.07
CA LEU A 111 2.78 2.08 9.37
C LEU A 111 3.88 2.45 10.38
N MET A 112 4.80 1.50 10.58
CA MET A 112 5.95 1.67 11.46
C MET A 112 7.21 1.01 10.87
N PHE A 113 8.37 1.59 11.17
CA PHE A 113 9.67 1.01 10.77
C PHE A 113 10.61 0.85 11.96
N PRO A 114 11.40 -0.22 12.04
CA PRO A 114 12.43 -0.36 13.07
C PRO A 114 13.46 0.79 12.99
N LYS A 115 13.77 1.42 14.13
CA LYS A 115 14.80 2.48 14.21
C LYS A 115 16.24 1.95 14.17
N ALA A 116 16.45 0.70 14.56
CA ALA A 116 17.77 0.12 14.78
C ALA A 116 17.90 -1.24 14.09
N ASN A 117 19.11 -1.54 13.62
CA ASN A 117 19.41 -2.73 12.82
C ASN A 117 19.64 -4.01 13.66
N HIS A 118 19.69 -3.91 14.99
CA HIS A 118 19.90 -5.07 15.87
C HIS A 118 18.62 -5.89 16.03
N HIS A 119 18.75 -7.21 15.78
CA HIS A 119 17.68 -8.21 15.87
C HIS A 119 16.40 -7.82 15.12
N ILE A 120 16.57 -7.19 13.96
CA ILE A 120 15.47 -6.59 13.21
C ILE A 120 14.39 -7.61 12.86
N GLU A 121 14.75 -8.85 12.54
CA GLU A 121 13.81 -9.91 12.18
C GLU A 121 12.99 -10.35 13.38
N ARG A 122 13.63 -10.55 14.55
CA ARG A 122 12.90 -10.89 15.79
C ARG A 122 11.88 -9.81 16.12
N LYS A 123 12.27 -8.54 16.01
CA LYS A 123 11.37 -7.43 16.30
C LYS A 123 10.20 -7.36 15.31
N GLN A 124 10.44 -7.64 14.04
CA GLN A 124 9.40 -7.71 13.02
C GLN A 124 8.45 -8.90 13.24
N VAL A 125 8.97 -10.06 13.63
CA VAL A 125 8.12 -11.21 14.01
C VAL A 125 7.20 -10.83 15.17
N LEU A 126 7.73 -10.17 16.21
CA LEU A 126 6.92 -9.68 17.32
C LEU A 126 5.90 -8.63 16.87
N TYR A 127 6.30 -7.70 16.00
CA TYR A 127 5.40 -6.70 15.44
C TYR A 127 4.19 -7.33 14.75
N TYR A 128 4.40 -8.29 13.84
CA TYR A 128 3.31 -9.00 13.17
C TYR A 128 2.48 -9.87 14.14
N ALA A 129 3.14 -10.53 15.09
CA ALA A 129 2.44 -11.31 16.12
C ALA A 129 1.54 -10.43 16.99
N GLY A 130 1.88 -9.15 17.17
CA GLY A 130 1.06 -8.19 17.92
C GLY A 130 -0.36 -8.05 17.38
N GLY A 131 -0.54 -7.95 16.06
CA GLY A 131 -1.86 -7.87 15.45
C GLY A 131 -2.66 -9.18 15.60
N ILE A 132 -2.00 -10.31 15.36
CA ILE A 132 -2.60 -11.65 15.53
C ILE A 132 -3.09 -11.83 16.98
N VAL A 133 -2.21 -11.62 17.96
CA VAL A 133 -2.50 -11.84 19.39
C VAL A 133 -3.58 -10.87 19.89
N SER A 134 -3.60 -9.62 19.43
CA SER A 134 -4.66 -8.66 19.79
C SER A 134 -6.06 -9.15 19.42
N ASN A 135 -6.25 -9.75 18.24
CA ASN A 135 -7.54 -10.32 17.83
C ASN A 135 -8.00 -11.45 18.75
N LEU A 136 -7.07 -12.31 19.17
CA LEU A 136 -7.36 -13.39 20.11
C LEU A 136 -7.72 -12.85 21.48
N ILE A 137 -6.95 -11.89 22.01
CA ILE A 137 -7.20 -11.28 23.32
C ILE A 137 -8.59 -10.65 23.36
N ILE A 138 -8.93 -9.81 22.39
CA ILE A 138 -10.24 -9.15 22.39
C ILE A 138 -11.38 -10.15 22.20
N GLY A 139 -11.18 -11.19 21.37
CA GLY A 139 -12.14 -12.29 21.25
C GLY A 139 -12.37 -13.00 22.59
N ILE A 140 -11.30 -13.34 23.32
CA ILE A 140 -11.40 -13.97 24.64
C ILE A 140 -12.13 -13.05 25.64
N VAL A 141 -11.93 -11.73 25.56
CA VAL A 141 -12.69 -10.77 26.37
C VAL A 141 -14.19 -10.85 26.06
N PHE A 142 -14.58 -10.87 24.78
CA PHE A 142 -15.98 -11.07 24.38
C PHE A 142 -16.57 -12.38 24.92
N LEU A 143 -15.80 -13.48 24.83
CA LEU A 143 -16.21 -14.78 25.34
C LEU A 143 -16.34 -14.78 26.87
N GLY A 144 -15.39 -14.18 27.58
CA GLY A 144 -15.43 -14.06 29.04
C GLY A 144 -16.64 -13.26 29.49
N LEU A 145 -16.92 -12.13 28.83
CA LEU A 145 -18.11 -11.31 29.12
C LEU A 145 -19.41 -12.07 28.81
N TYR A 146 -19.45 -12.91 27.79
CA TYR A 146 -20.62 -13.73 27.46
C TYR A 146 -21.01 -14.66 28.62
N TYR A 147 -20.03 -15.28 29.31
CA TYR A 147 -20.28 -16.21 30.41
C TYR A 147 -20.38 -15.53 31.79
N VAL A 148 -19.66 -14.44 32.02
CA VAL A 148 -19.64 -13.76 33.33
C VAL A 148 -20.88 -12.90 33.54
N LEU A 149 -21.38 -12.25 32.49
CA LEU A 149 -22.57 -11.42 32.62
C LEU A 149 -23.81 -12.33 32.70
N SER A 150 -24.59 -12.20 33.77
CA SER A 150 -25.89 -12.86 33.92
C SER A 150 -26.91 -12.24 32.98
N LEU A 151 -26.83 -12.60 31.70
CA LEU A 151 -27.61 -12.03 30.60
C LEU A 151 -28.97 -12.73 30.42
N GLU A 152 -29.72 -12.91 31.51
CA GLU A 152 -31.07 -13.46 31.41
C GLU A 152 -31.93 -12.57 30.49
N ASN A 153 -32.54 -13.18 29.46
CA ASN A 153 -33.36 -12.52 28.44
C ASN A 153 -32.70 -11.39 27.62
N ALA A 154 -31.42 -11.08 27.83
CA ALA A 154 -30.66 -10.08 27.07
C ALA A 154 -30.07 -10.66 25.77
N TYR A 155 -30.92 -11.26 24.92
CA TYR A 155 -30.49 -12.02 23.73
C TYR A 155 -29.71 -11.18 22.70
N LEU A 156 -30.02 -9.89 22.55
CA LEU A 156 -29.27 -9.00 21.66
C LEU A 156 -27.82 -8.80 22.13
N LEU A 157 -27.61 -8.62 23.44
CA LEU A 157 -26.26 -8.47 24.01
C LEU A 157 -25.50 -9.81 23.97
N LYS A 158 -26.17 -10.93 24.25
CA LYS A 158 -25.60 -12.28 24.05
C LYS A 158 -25.15 -12.48 22.60
N GLY A 159 -25.99 -12.11 21.64
CA GLY A 159 -25.66 -12.18 20.22
C GLY A 159 -24.48 -11.30 19.83
N PHE A 160 -24.42 -10.06 20.34
CA PHE A 160 -23.29 -9.16 20.15
C PHE A 160 -21.98 -9.77 20.68
N LEU A 161 -21.97 -10.29 21.91
CA LEU A 161 -20.77 -10.88 22.52
C LEU A 161 -20.34 -12.17 21.82
N ALA A 162 -21.28 -13.06 21.51
CA ALA A 162 -21.01 -14.29 20.75
C ALA A 162 -20.42 -13.97 19.36
N THR A 163 -20.99 -12.98 18.67
CA THR A 163 -20.50 -12.52 17.36
C THR A 163 -19.09 -11.94 17.47
N GLY A 164 -18.82 -11.12 18.50
CA GLY A 164 -17.49 -10.56 18.74
C GLY A 164 -16.44 -11.64 18.99
N TRP A 165 -16.78 -12.68 19.76
CA TRP A 165 -15.91 -13.84 19.94
C TRP A 165 -15.61 -14.55 18.61
N ILE A 166 -16.65 -14.87 17.84
CA ILE A 166 -16.52 -15.60 16.57
C ILE A 166 -15.67 -14.80 15.57
N ILE A 167 -15.93 -13.49 15.43
CA ILE A 167 -15.16 -12.61 14.55
C ILE A 167 -13.70 -12.52 15.01
N GLY A 168 -13.45 -12.35 16.31
CA GLY A 168 -12.09 -12.30 16.86
C GLY A 168 -11.30 -13.57 16.60
N LEU A 169 -11.92 -14.72 16.82
CA LEU A 169 -11.31 -16.02 16.56
C LEU A 169 -11.07 -16.24 15.05
N PHE A 170 -12.04 -15.88 14.21
CA PHE A 170 -11.88 -15.92 12.75
C PHE A 170 -10.70 -15.06 12.28
N LEU A 171 -10.61 -13.81 12.75
CA LEU A 171 -9.52 -12.90 12.36
C LEU A 171 -8.17 -13.30 12.94
N PHE A 172 -8.12 -13.88 14.15
CA PHE A 172 -6.90 -14.48 14.70
C PHE A 172 -6.39 -15.60 13.78
N LEU A 173 -7.25 -16.56 13.41
CA LEU A 173 -6.86 -17.70 12.57
C LEU A 173 -6.50 -17.25 11.15
N SER A 174 -7.30 -16.35 10.56
CA SER A 174 -7.08 -15.84 9.20
C SER A 174 -5.74 -15.11 9.06
N ASN A 175 -5.32 -14.36 10.09
CA ASN A 175 -4.03 -13.68 10.08
C ASN A 175 -2.87 -14.58 10.52
N LEU A 176 -3.13 -15.63 11.33
CA LEU A 176 -2.11 -16.60 11.74
C LEU A 176 -1.73 -17.56 10.60
N VAL A 177 -2.70 -18.01 9.82
CA VAL A 177 -2.48 -18.96 8.72
C VAL A 177 -1.69 -18.27 7.60
N PRO A 178 -0.52 -18.81 7.20
CA PRO A 178 0.28 -18.24 6.12
C PRO A 178 -0.45 -18.26 4.78
N TYR A 179 -1.02 -17.12 4.43
CA TYR A 179 -1.69 -16.87 3.16
C TYR A 179 -1.04 -15.71 2.40
N LYS A 180 -0.78 -15.93 1.10
CA LYS A 180 -0.35 -14.91 0.14
C LYS A 180 -1.25 -14.98 -1.09
N SER A 181 -1.80 -13.85 -1.51
CA SER A 181 -2.44 -13.65 -2.82
C SER A 181 -1.93 -12.37 -3.46
N GLU A 182 -2.25 -12.13 -4.73
CA GLU A 182 -1.88 -10.90 -5.43
C GLU A 182 -2.39 -9.67 -4.66
N GLY A 183 -1.47 -8.93 -4.04
CA GLY A 183 -1.77 -7.72 -3.26
C GLY A 183 -2.17 -7.92 -1.80
N PHE A 184 -2.26 -9.15 -1.29
CA PHE A 184 -2.58 -9.41 0.12
C PHE A 184 -1.66 -10.47 0.72
N VAL A 185 -1.03 -10.13 1.84
CA VAL A 185 -0.12 -11.00 2.58
C VAL A 185 -0.54 -10.96 4.04
N SER A 186 -0.95 -12.11 4.58
CA SER A 186 -1.25 -12.26 6.00
C SER A 186 0.00 -12.07 6.87
N ASP A 187 -0.21 -11.65 8.12
CA ASP A 187 0.86 -11.52 9.12
C ASP A 187 1.61 -12.83 9.36
N GLY A 188 0.90 -13.95 9.43
CA GLY A 188 1.49 -15.27 9.57
C GLY A 188 2.42 -15.60 8.41
N SER A 189 2.09 -15.14 7.21
CA SER A 189 2.97 -15.29 6.05
C SER A 189 4.22 -14.41 6.14
N ASN A 190 4.09 -13.17 6.63
CA ASN A 190 5.24 -12.32 6.91
C ASN A 190 6.16 -12.94 7.98
N ILE A 191 5.59 -13.48 9.06
CA ILE A 191 6.34 -14.19 10.11
C ILE A 191 7.10 -15.38 9.54
N VAL A 192 6.42 -16.24 8.77
CA VAL A 192 7.06 -17.41 8.13
C VAL A 192 8.18 -16.97 7.17
N SER A 193 7.97 -15.90 6.40
CA SER A 193 8.96 -15.36 5.48
C SER A 193 10.22 -14.89 6.23
N LEU A 194 10.04 -14.22 7.37
CA LEU A 194 11.14 -13.76 8.25
C LEU A 194 11.90 -14.89 8.95
N ILE A 195 11.23 -16.00 9.24
CA ILE A 195 11.85 -17.18 9.85
C ILE A 195 12.61 -17.98 8.78
N ARG A 196 11.99 -18.20 7.61
CA ARG A 196 12.55 -19.00 6.52
C ARG A 196 13.74 -18.31 5.86
N LYS A 197 13.68 -16.99 5.67
CA LYS A 197 14.72 -16.16 5.04
C LYS A 197 15.20 -16.71 3.69
N SER A 198 14.29 -17.26 2.89
CA SER A 198 14.66 -17.62 1.51
C SER A 198 15.03 -16.35 0.73
N PRO A 199 15.85 -16.46 -0.33
CA PRO A 199 16.22 -15.29 -1.13
C PRO A 199 14.99 -14.51 -1.63
N LYS A 200 13.98 -15.21 -2.15
CA LYS A 200 12.68 -14.62 -2.51
C LYS A 200 11.94 -13.95 -1.36
N ASP A 201 11.93 -14.51 -0.14
CA ASP A 201 11.30 -13.84 1.01
C ASP A 201 11.98 -12.51 1.32
N ILE A 202 13.31 -12.49 1.30
CA ILE A 202 14.10 -11.29 1.57
C ILE A 202 13.77 -10.22 0.54
N ALA A 203 13.68 -10.61 -0.74
CA ALA A 203 13.36 -9.70 -1.83
C ALA A 203 11.92 -9.13 -1.72
N GLU A 204 10.93 -9.98 -1.42
CA GLU A 204 9.54 -9.55 -1.18
C GLU A 204 9.45 -8.59 0.03
N ILE A 205 10.15 -8.91 1.12
CA ILE A 205 10.22 -8.06 2.32
C ILE A 205 10.85 -6.71 1.98
N LYS A 206 11.96 -6.68 1.22
CA LYS A 206 12.58 -5.43 0.74
C LYS A 206 11.59 -4.59 -0.07
N ALA A 207 10.82 -5.22 -0.97
CA ALA A 207 9.83 -4.53 -1.78
C ALA A 207 8.72 -3.91 -0.93
N LEU A 208 8.18 -4.66 0.03
CA LEU A 208 7.21 -4.15 0.99
C LEU A 208 7.77 -2.99 1.82
N TYR A 209 9.01 -3.09 2.31
CA TYR A 209 9.67 -2.00 3.01
C TYR A 209 9.87 -0.76 2.12
N ALA A 210 10.26 -0.93 0.86
CA ALA A 210 10.41 0.17 -0.07
C ALA A 210 9.07 0.89 -0.31
N SER A 211 8.01 0.14 -0.65
CA SER A 211 6.67 0.69 -0.86
C SER A 211 6.17 1.44 0.37
N ALA A 212 6.30 0.81 1.54
CA ALA A 212 5.89 1.39 2.81
C ALA A 212 6.66 2.71 3.10
N LYS A 213 7.97 2.76 2.85
CA LYS A 213 8.78 3.98 3.02
C LYS A 213 8.39 5.09 2.04
N ILE A 214 8.09 4.74 0.79
CA ILE A 214 7.58 5.72 -0.19
C ILE A 214 6.21 6.24 0.24
N SER A 215 5.30 5.38 0.68
CA SER A 215 4.00 5.80 1.22
C SER A 215 4.15 6.75 2.42
N ALA A 216 5.15 6.52 3.27
CA ALA A 216 5.50 7.40 4.39
C ALA A 216 6.10 8.77 3.98
N GLY A 217 6.39 8.98 2.70
CA GLY A 217 7.00 10.23 2.22
C GLY A 217 8.51 10.26 2.33
N ILE A 218 9.18 9.11 2.53
CA ILE A 218 10.64 9.05 2.51
C ILE A 218 11.08 9.10 1.04
N PRO A 219 11.85 10.13 0.61
CA PRO A 219 12.35 10.21 -0.75
C PRO A 219 13.20 8.99 -1.10
N VAL A 220 13.07 8.51 -2.34
CA VAL A 220 13.78 7.30 -2.80
C VAL A 220 15.30 7.48 -2.71
N LYS A 221 15.83 8.70 -2.95
CA LYS A 221 17.25 9.01 -2.75
C LYS A 221 17.76 8.88 -1.30
N GLN A 222 16.87 8.89 -0.30
CA GLN A 222 17.20 8.73 1.12
C GLN A 222 17.04 7.27 1.60
N MET A 223 16.57 6.37 0.73
CA MET A 223 16.49 4.95 1.05
C MET A 223 17.88 4.34 1.10
N ASP A 224 18.02 3.35 1.98
CA ASP A 224 19.22 2.52 2.04
C ASP A 224 19.43 1.85 0.67
N ALA A 225 20.65 1.91 0.17
CA ALA A 225 21.03 1.29 -1.09
C ALA A 225 20.70 -0.20 -1.10
N TYR A 226 20.87 -0.89 0.03
CA TYR A 226 20.57 -2.32 0.19
C TYR A 226 19.11 -2.69 -0.15
N ILE A 227 18.17 -1.77 0.05
CA ILE A 227 16.76 -1.98 -0.29
C ILE A 227 16.54 -1.95 -1.80
N LEU A 228 17.26 -1.07 -2.50
CA LEU A 228 17.11 -0.81 -3.93
C LEU A 228 18.11 -1.58 -4.80
N GLU A 229 19.04 -2.31 -4.18
CA GLU A 229 19.97 -3.20 -4.87
C GLU A 229 19.23 -4.17 -5.80
N GLU A 230 19.89 -4.48 -6.91
CA GLU A 230 19.35 -5.39 -7.90
C GLU A 230 19.30 -6.79 -7.28
N ASP A 231 18.11 -7.40 -7.38
CA ASP A 231 17.81 -8.67 -6.76
C ASP A 231 17.11 -9.51 -7.82
N SER A 232 17.76 -10.60 -8.25
CA SER A 232 17.23 -11.52 -9.26
C SER A 232 16.12 -12.43 -8.72
N ASP A 233 15.85 -12.38 -7.41
CA ASP A 233 14.86 -13.23 -6.75
C ASP A 233 13.41 -12.75 -6.95
N LEU A 234 13.23 -11.51 -7.41
CA LEU A 234 11.96 -11.00 -7.94
C LEU A 234 12.03 -10.97 -9.46
N GLY A 235 11.18 -11.74 -10.13
CA GLY A 235 11.07 -11.67 -11.58
C GLY A 235 10.59 -10.29 -12.06
N ASP A 236 11.13 -9.80 -13.17
CA ASP A 236 10.74 -8.50 -13.74
C ASP A 236 9.27 -8.43 -14.19
N ASN A 237 8.63 -9.58 -14.40
CA ASN A 237 7.21 -9.72 -14.71
C ASN A 237 6.33 -9.97 -13.47
N GLU A 238 6.92 -10.07 -12.28
CA GLU A 238 6.18 -10.14 -11.02
C GLU A 238 5.81 -8.72 -10.57
N ILE A 239 4.64 -8.56 -9.94
CA ILE A 239 4.12 -7.25 -9.48
C ILE A 239 5.17 -6.49 -8.63
N LEU A 240 5.79 -7.18 -7.66
CA LEU A 240 6.81 -6.59 -6.80
C LEU A 240 8.11 -6.27 -7.57
N GLY A 241 8.46 -7.06 -8.58
CA GLY A 241 9.59 -6.77 -9.46
C GLY A 241 9.38 -5.48 -10.26
N ILE A 242 8.20 -5.31 -10.86
CA ILE A 242 7.81 -4.10 -11.59
C ILE A 242 7.86 -2.87 -10.66
N ILE A 243 7.27 -2.97 -9.47
CA ILE A 243 7.26 -1.90 -8.46
C ILE A 243 8.70 -1.53 -8.05
N MET A 244 9.55 -2.53 -7.79
CA MET A 244 10.94 -2.29 -7.42
C MET A 244 11.73 -1.65 -8.56
N ASN A 245 11.52 -2.07 -9.81
CA ASN A 245 12.13 -1.43 -10.97
C ASN A 245 11.69 0.02 -11.12
N LEU A 246 10.43 0.34 -10.81
CA LEU A 246 9.95 1.73 -10.78
C LEU A 246 10.63 2.56 -9.69
N TYR A 247 10.83 2.00 -8.50
CA TYR A 247 11.55 2.69 -7.42
C TYR A 247 13.03 2.88 -7.74
N ARG A 248 13.69 1.88 -8.32
CA ARG A 248 15.07 2.00 -8.81
C ARG A 248 15.17 3.09 -9.88
N TYR A 249 14.21 3.15 -10.80
CA TYR A 249 14.10 4.23 -11.77
C TYR A 249 14.01 5.61 -11.08
N TYR A 250 13.10 5.82 -10.13
CA TYR A 250 13.01 7.07 -9.38
C TYR A 250 14.33 7.44 -8.67
N HIS A 251 14.97 6.47 -8.05
CA HIS A 251 16.27 6.64 -7.41
C HIS A 251 17.32 7.21 -8.38
N TYR A 252 17.44 6.59 -9.56
CA TYR A 252 18.45 6.99 -10.55
C TYR A 252 18.12 8.28 -11.28
N VAL A 253 16.84 8.63 -11.46
CA VAL A 253 16.42 9.96 -11.92
C VAL A 253 16.83 11.03 -10.89
N GLU A 254 16.56 10.83 -9.60
CA GLU A 254 16.97 11.80 -8.56
C GLU A 254 18.50 11.97 -8.49
N LYS A 255 19.26 10.90 -8.75
CA LYS A 255 20.73 10.89 -8.83
C LYS A 255 21.29 11.40 -10.16
N LYS A 256 20.43 11.72 -11.14
CA LYS A 256 20.80 12.12 -12.51
C LYS A 256 21.64 11.07 -13.26
N ASN A 257 21.52 9.80 -12.89
CA ASN A 257 22.14 8.70 -13.62
C ASN A 257 21.14 8.15 -14.63
N TYR A 258 21.01 8.84 -15.75
CA TYR A 258 19.99 8.52 -16.76
C TYR A 258 20.25 7.21 -17.50
N THR A 259 21.50 6.74 -17.57
CA THR A 259 21.83 5.42 -18.12
C THR A 259 21.20 4.30 -17.27
N LYS A 260 21.35 4.37 -15.94
CA LYS A 260 20.71 3.39 -15.05
C LYS A 260 19.20 3.60 -14.99
N ALA A 261 18.71 4.84 -14.98
CA ALA A 261 17.27 5.10 -15.06
C ALA A 261 16.65 4.47 -16.31
N GLN A 262 17.32 4.59 -17.48
CA GLN A 262 16.89 3.97 -18.73
C GLN A 262 16.77 2.45 -18.62
N LYS A 263 17.75 1.78 -18.00
CA LYS A 263 17.69 0.32 -17.78
C LYS A 263 16.39 -0.06 -17.07
N TYR A 264 16.10 0.58 -15.94
CA TYR A 264 14.95 0.17 -15.11
C TYR A 264 13.61 0.57 -15.71
N ILE A 265 13.49 1.72 -16.37
CA ILE A 265 12.22 2.07 -17.01
C ILE A 265 11.93 1.16 -18.21
N GLN A 266 12.96 0.67 -18.92
CA GLN A 266 12.79 -0.30 -19.99
C GLN A 266 12.36 -1.68 -19.45
N LEU A 267 12.86 -2.10 -18.29
CA LEU A 267 12.35 -3.31 -17.61
C LEU A 267 10.88 -3.15 -17.23
N VAL A 268 10.47 -1.98 -16.74
CA VAL A 268 9.06 -1.68 -16.48
C VAL A 268 8.26 -1.74 -17.78
N GLU A 269 8.68 -1.03 -18.82
CA GLU A 269 8.01 -0.96 -20.14
C GLU A 269 7.76 -2.35 -20.75
N ASN A 270 8.77 -3.22 -20.74
CA ASN A 270 8.69 -4.57 -21.28
C ASN A 270 7.71 -5.47 -20.52
N ASN A 271 7.35 -5.11 -19.28
CA ASN A 271 6.55 -5.95 -18.38
C ASN A 271 5.22 -5.29 -17.94
N ILE A 272 4.84 -4.13 -18.50
CA ILE A 272 3.63 -3.39 -18.08
C ILE A 272 2.36 -4.24 -18.14
N GLU A 273 2.26 -5.16 -19.11
CA GLU A 273 1.05 -5.98 -19.28
C GLU A 273 0.81 -6.97 -18.12
N PHE A 274 1.87 -7.33 -17.37
CA PHE A 274 1.76 -8.14 -16.16
C PHE A 274 1.36 -7.32 -14.93
N ALA A 275 1.41 -5.99 -15.03
CA ALA A 275 1.06 -5.10 -13.94
C ALA A 275 -0.47 -5.05 -13.74
N PRO A 276 -0.98 -5.08 -12.49
CA PRO A 276 -2.40 -4.81 -12.21
C PRO A 276 -2.80 -3.43 -12.70
N ASP A 277 -4.08 -3.25 -13.05
CA ASP A 277 -4.59 -1.98 -13.59
C ASP A 277 -4.37 -0.80 -12.62
N THR A 278 -4.31 -1.07 -11.32
CA THR A 278 -4.02 -0.08 -10.27
C THR A 278 -2.65 0.59 -10.41
N ILE A 279 -1.64 -0.13 -10.92
CA ILE A 279 -0.28 0.40 -11.12
C ILE A 279 0.09 0.57 -12.60
N LYS A 280 -0.67 -0.06 -13.51
CA LYS A 280 -0.42 -0.04 -14.95
C LYS A 280 -0.39 1.40 -15.51
N ASN A 281 -1.31 2.26 -15.06
CA ASN A 281 -1.35 3.65 -15.50
C ASN A 281 -0.10 4.42 -15.08
N GLN A 282 0.36 4.20 -13.84
CA GLN A 282 1.58 4.81 -13.33
C GLN A 282 2.80 4.36 -14.16
N CYS A 283 2.90 3.08 -14.50
CA CYS A 283 3.98 2.57 -15.35
C CYS A 283 4.03 3.30 -16.70
N TYR A 284 2.88 3.46 -17.37
CA TYR A 284 2.82 4.20 -18.63
C TYR A 284 3.20 5.69 -18.48
N PHE A 285 2.79 6.34 -17.40
CA PHE A 285 3.17 7.73 -17.14
C PHE A 285 4.68 7.87 -17.03
N GLU A 286 5.34 6.93 -16.35
CA GLU A 286 6.78 6.98 -16.15
C GLU A 286 7.56 6.67 -17.42
N VAL A 287 7.06 5.77 -18.26
CA VAL A 287 7.61 5.53 -19.61
C VAL A 287 7.49 6.79 -20.47
N LEU A 288 6.33 7.45 -20.49
CA LEU A 288 6.16 8.71 -21.21
C LEU A 288 7.11 9.79 -20.69
N TYR A 289 7.29 9.89 -19.37
CA TYR A 289 8.20 10.86 -18.78
C TYR A 289 9.65 10.60 -19.17
N ALA A 290 10.09 9.34 -19.19
CA ALA A 290 11.43 8.98 -19.64
C ALA A 290 11.67 9.40 -21.10
N TYR A 291 10.75 9.02 -21.99
CA TYR A 291 10.80 9.40 -23.40
C TYR A 291 10.82 10.92 -23.61
N SER A 292 10.04 11.65 -22.82
CA SER A 292 9.95 13.10 -22.89
C SER A 292 11.17 13.83 -22.32
N PHE A 293 11.75 13.35 -21.22
CA PHE A 293 12.69 14.15 -20.42
C PHE A 293 14.16 13.88 -20.74
N PHE A 294 14.60 12.62 -20.66
CA PHE A 294 16.03 12.30 -20.76
C PHE A 294 16.39 11.42 -21.96
N ASN A 295 15.42 10.74 -22.60
CA ASN A 295 15.63 10.14 -23.91
C ASN A 295 15.46 11.14 -25.05
N LEU A 296 14.53 12.09 -24.89
CA LEU A 296 14.14 13.06 -25.92
C LEU A 296 13.71 12.38 -27.23
N ASP A 297 13.03 11.24 -27.11
CA ASP A 297 12.56 10.44 -28.24
C ASP A 297 11.13 10.89 -28.60
N LYS A 298 11.03 11.82 -29.57
CA LYS A 298 9.75 12.45 -29.96
C LYS A 298 8.73 11.44 -30.48
N ASP A 299 9.17 10.45 -31.25
CA ASP A 299 8.28 9.46 -31.87
C ASP A 299 7.68 8.54 -30.81
N LYS A 300 8.52 8.00 -29.90
CA LYS A 300 8.04 7.14 -28.82
C LYS A 300 7.24 7.91 -27.78
N ALA A 301 7.62 9.16 -27.47
CA ALA A 301 6.85 10.00 -26.56
C ALA A 301 5.44 10.23 -27.11
N LYS A 302 5.30 10.60 -28.38
CA LYS A 302 4.01 10.83 -29.02
C LYS A 302 3.17 9.55 -29.09
N ALA A 303 3.74 8.44 -29.54
CA ALA A 303 3.05 7.15 -29.59
C ALA A 303 2.57 6.69 -28.19
N THR A 304 3.38 6.92 -27.16
CA THR A 304 3.00 6.61 -25.77
C THR A 304 1.88 7.54 -25.31
N TYR A 305 1.98 8.86 -25.57
CA TYR A 305 0.96 9.84 -25.22
C TYR A 305 -0.41 9.46 -25.81
N ASP A 306 -0.47 9.19 -27.11
CA ASP A 306 -1.69 8.81 -27.82
C ASP A 306 -2.33 7.55 -27.20
N ARG A 307 -1.51 6.58 -26.75
CA ARG A 307 -2.00 5.35 -26.09
C ARG A 307 -2.66 5.62 -24.73
N ILE A 308 -2.21 6.63 -23.99
CA ILE A 308 -2.66 6.88 -22.61
C ILE A 308 -3.45 8.17 -22.42
N GLU A 309 -3.74 8.89 -23.50
CA GLU A 309 -4.39 10.19 -23.48
C GLU A 309 -5.67 10.19 -22.62
N ASN A 310 -6.58 9.24 -22.86
CA ASN A 310 -7.82 9.10 -22.09
C ASN A 310 -7.56 8.90 -20.58
N LYS A 311 -6.52 8.14 -20.24
CA LYS A 311 -6.14 7.87 -18.84
C LYS A 311 -5.53 9.09 -18.19
N LEU A 312 -4.73 9.86 -18.94
CA LEU A 312 -4.24 11.16 -18.48
C LEU A 312 -5.43 12.06 -18.16
N TYR A 313 -6.44 12.20 -19.03
CA TYR A 313 -7.60 13.05 -18.75
C TYR A 313 -8.33 12.67 -17.46
N GLN A 314 -8.57 11.38 -17.23
CA GLN A 314 -9.35 10.89 -16.09
C GLN A 314 -8.59 10.89 -14.75
N THR A 315 -7.25 10.93 -14.77
CA THR A 315 -6.46 10.81 -13.54
C THR A 315 -6.29 12.16 -12.83
N HIS A 316 -6.55 12.18 -11.53
CA HIS A 316 -6.31 13.32 -10.64
C HIS A 316 -5.11 13.03 -9.73
N SER A 317 -3.90 13.21 -10.24
CA SER A 317 -2.63 12.95 -9.53
C SER A 317 -1.55 13.93 -9.95
N ILE A 318 -0.66 14.30 -9.02
CA ILE A 318 0.50 15.15 -9.31
C ILE A 318 1.47 14.49 -10.30
N THR A 319 1.56 13.16 -10.30
CA THR A 319 2.42 12.40 -11.21
C THR A 319 2.02 12.63 -12.67
N LYS A 320 0.72 12.60 -12.98
CA LYS A 320 0.19 12.97 -14.30
C LYS A 320 0.65 14.35 -14.73
N PHE A 321 0.43 15.37 -13.88
CA PHE A 321 0.76 16.76 -14.24
C PHE A 321 2.26 16.94 -14.47
N ARG A 322 3.12 16.26 -13.70
CA ARG A 322 4.56 16.25 -13.95
C ARG A 322 4.88 15.67 -15.32
N VAL A 323 4.24 14.56 -15.69
CA VAL A 323 4.50 13.88 -16.97
C VAL A 323 4.03 14.74 -18.15
N GLN A 324 2.84 15.30 -18.06
CA GLN A 324 2.34 16.24 -19.07
C GLN A 324 3.21 17.49 -19.17
N MET A 325 3.68 18.03 -18.03
CA MET A 325 4.60 19.17 -18.05
C MET A 325 5.89 18.85 -18.80
N ALA A 326 6.47 17.66 -18.60
CA ALA A 326 7.67 17.25 -19.32
C ALA A 326 7.41 17.06 -20.82
N TYR A 327 6.27 16.47 -21.18
CA TYR A 327 5.87 16.31 -22.58
C TYR A 327 5.73 17.68 -23.27
N GLU A 328 4.99 18.62 -22.68
CA GLU A 328 4.83 19.96 -23.24
C GLU A 328 6.16 20.72 -23.32
N LEU A 329 7.01 20.61 -22.29
CA LEU A 329 8.27 21.33 -22.23
C LEU A 329 9.30 20.83 -23.24
N TYR A 330 9.47 19.51 -23.36
CA TYR A 330 10.59 18.92 -24.09
C TYR A 330 10.22 18.36 -25.46
N ILE A 331 8.95 17.99 -25.68
CA ILE A 331 8.48 17.43 -26.95
C ILE A 331 7.78 18.49 -27.80
N ASN A 332 6.76 19.15 -27.23
CA ASN A 332 6.02 20.23 -27.91
C ASN A 332 6.75 21.58 -27.85
N GLU A 333 7.71 21.73 -26.93
CA GLU A 333 8.47 22.96 -26.69
C GLU A 333 7.58 24.17 -26.31
N ASP A 334 6.40 23.90 -25.74
CA ASP A 334 5.46 24.91 -25.26
C ASP A 334 5.71 25.27 -23.78
N LEU A 335 6.49 26.33 -23.58
CA LEU A 335 6.87 26.81 -22.26
C LEU A 335 5.68 27.32 -21.42
N GLU A 336 4.66 27.90 -22.04
CA GLU A 336 3.51 28.49 -21.34
C GLU A 336 2.55 27.40 -20.85
N MET A 337 2.27 26.44 -21.74
CA MET A 337 1.46 25.27 -21.38
C MET A 337 2.15 24.44 -20.31
N ALA A 338 3.44 24.13 -20.48
CA ALA A 338 4.22 23.38 -19.49
C ALA A 338 4.17 24.05 -18.10
N LEU A 339 4.35 25.37 -18.04
CA LEU A 339 4.29 26.12 -16.77
C LEU A 339 2.90 26.07 -16.13
N THR A 340 1.84 26.17 -16.94
CA THR A 340 0.45 26.12 -16.48
C THR A 340 0.12 24.75 -15.90
N ILE A 341 0.48 23.68 -16.60
CA ILE A 341 0.30 22.29 -16.16
C ILE A 341 1.10 22.03 -14.87
N GLY A 342 2.36 22.46 -14.81
CA GLY A 342 3.20 22.30 -13.63
C GLY A 342 2.62 22.96 -12.37
N LYS A 343 2.09 24.19 -12.49
CA LYS A 343 1.47 24.89 -11.37
C LYS A 343 0.23 24.15 -10.85
N LYS A 344 -0.64 23.68 -11.75
CA LYS A 344 -1.81 22.85 -11.39
C LYS A 344 -1.39 21.58 -10.65
N GLY A 345 -0.31 20.93 -11.09
CA GLY A 345 0.23 19.75 -10.41
C GLY A 345 0.65 20.02 -8.96
N LEU A 346 1.29 21.17 -8.70
CA LEU A 346 1.74 21.54 -7.34
C LEU A 346 0.59 21.78 -6.36
N GLU A 347 -0.59 22.15 -6.84
CA GLU A 347 -1.80 22.29 -6.01
C GLU A 347 -2.26 20.94 -5.42
N LEU A 348 -1.89 19.82 -6.05
CA LEU A 348 -2.28 18.47 -5.64
C LEU A 348 -1.29 17.78 -4.69
N LYS A 349 -0.16 18.44 -4.37
CA LYS A 349 0.92 17.83 -3.57
C LYS A 349 0.42 17.22 -2.25
N ASP A 350 -0.48 17.92 -1.56
CA ASP A 350 -0.99 17.49 -0.25
C ASP A 350 -2.24 16.58 -0.35
N GLU A 351 -2.76 16.36 -1.56
CA GLU A 351 -3.90 15.46 -1.81
C GLU A 351 -3.46 14.02 -2.16
N GLU A 352 -2.25 13.86 -2.68
CA GLU A 352 -1.71 12.58 -3.15
C GLU A 352 -1.50 11.58 -2.00
N MET A 353 -2.01 10.35 -2.16
CA MET A 353 -1.97 9.33 -1.10
C MET A 353 -0.56 8.76 -0.87
N VAL A 354 0.22 8.65 -1.94
CA VAL A 354 1.61 8.17 -1.89
C VAL A 354 2.55 9.36 -1.78
N LYS A 355 2.85 9.76 -0.54
CA LYS A 355 3.61 10.99 -0.27
C LYS A 355 4.98 11.06 -0.94
N GLY A 356 5.68 9.93 -1.04
CA GLY A 356 7.01 9.87 -1.64
C GLY A 356 6.98 10.21 -3.13
N GLU A 357 5.94 9.76 -3.83
CA GLU A 357 5.69 10.12 -5.23
C GLU A 357 5.29 11.58 -5.36
N ALA A 358 4.49 12.11 -4.43
CA ALA A 358 4.15 13.52 -4.41
C ALA A 358 5.39 14.42 -4.24
N ILE A 359 6.31 14.01 -3.36
CA ILE A 359 7.59 14.70 -3.13
C ILE A 359 8.49 14.61 -4.37
N PHE A 360 8.65 13.41 -4.94
CA PHE A 360 9.41 13.22 -6.17
C PHE A 360 8.85 14.11 -7.29
N SER A 361 7.53 14.04 -7.52
CA SER A 361 6.91 14.78 -8.60
C SER A 361 6.96 16.29 -8.41
N SER A 362 6.76 16.76 -7.18
CA SER A 362 6.93 18.18 -6.83
C SER A 362 8.35 18.66 -7.09
N ASN A 363 9.36 17.84 -6.78
CA ASN A 363 10.76 18.21 -7.00
C ASN A 363 11.06 18.35 -8.50
N GLU A 364 10.62 17.40 -9.32
CA GLU A 364 10.82 17.46 -10.77
C GLU A 364 10.06 18.61 -11.42
N ILE A 365 8.79 18.86 -11.04
CA ILE A 365 8.04 20.05 -11.52
C ILE A 365 8.80 21.33 -11.18
N ASN A 366 9.27 21.48 -9.93
CA ASN A 366 10.01 22.66 -9.53
C ASN A 366 11.35 22.82 -10.28
N LYS A 367 12.02 21.72 -10.65
CA LYS A 367 13.21 21.77 -11.51
C LYS A 367 12.86 22.30 -12.90
N MET A 368 11.82 21.76 -13.54
CA MET A 368 11.37 22.21 -14.86
C MET A 368 10.90 23.68 -14.85
N ILE A 369 10.18 24.13 -13.81
CA ILE A 369 9.82 25.55 -13.65
C ILE A 369 11.08 26.44 -13.58
N LYS A 370 12.12 26.02 -12.85
CA LYS A 370 13.39 26.76 -12.77
C LYS A 370 14.11 26.80 -14.12
N GLU A 371 14.02 25.72 -14.90
CA GLU A 371 14.58 25.63 -16.25
C GLU A 371 13.89 26.60 -17.21
N ILE A 372 12.55 26.59 -17.27
CA ILE A 372 11.74 27.53 -18.05
C ILE A 372 12.12 28.97 -17.72
N LYS A 373 12.21 29.32 -16.43
CA LYS A 373 12.62 30.68 -15.99
C LYS A 373 14.01 31.08 -16.51
N LYS A 374 14.96 30.14 -16.61
CA LYS A 374 16.29 30.40 -17.18
C LYS A 374 16.22 30.60 -18.69
N MET A 375 15.46 29.77 -19.40
CA MET A 375 15.24 29.88 -20.84
C MET A 375 14.61 31.22 -21.21
N SER A 376 13.55 31.65 -20.51
CA SER A 376 12.88 32.94 -20.75
C SER A 376 13.80 34.14 -20.51
N ARG A 377 14.69 34.08 -19.51
CA ARG A 377 15.69 35.14 -19.24
C ARG A 377 16.76 35.21 -20.32
N SER A 378 17.21 34.07 -20.83
CA SER A 378 18.16 33.99 -21.95
C SER A 378 17.56 34.58 -23.23
N ASN A 379 16.32 34.23 -23.55
CA ASN A 379 15.62 34.75 -24.73
C ASN A 379 15.37 36.26 -24.65
N LYS A 380 15.06 36.81 -23.45
CA LYS A 380 14.95 38.25 -23.24
C LYS A 380 16.29 38.98 -23.43
N ARG A 381 17.40 38.44 -22.92
CA ARG A 381 18.74 39.00 -23.13
C ARG A 381 19.15 38.98 -24.62
N LYS A 382 18.89 37.88 -25.34
CA LYS A 382 19.17 37.80 -26.79
C LYS A 382 18.37 38.79 -27.63
N LYS A 383 17.14 39.15 -27.20
CA LYS A 383 16.31 40.17 -27.87
C LYS A 383 16.67 41.62 -27.51
N GLN A 384 17.48 41.86 -26.48
CA GLN A 384 17.95 43.21 -26.09
C GLN A 384 19.32 43.57 -26.67
N VAL A 385 20.04 42.58 -27.23
CA VAL A 385 21.37 42.74 -27.85
C VAL A 385 21.29 42.73 -29.39
N LYS A 386 20.09 42.50 -29.93
CA LYS A 386 19.71 42.76 -31.32
C LYS A 386 18.88 44.03 -31.35
#